data_AF-W9YED4-F1
#
_entry.id   AF-W9YED4-F1
#
_cell.length_a   1.000
_cell.length_b   1.000
_cell.length_c   1.000
_cell.angle_alpha   90.00
_cell.angle_beta   90.00
_cell.angle_gamma   90.00
#
_symmetry.space_group_name_H-M   'P 1'
#
loop_
_entity.id
_entity.type
_entity.pdbx_description
1 polymer ?
#
loop_
_entity_poly.entity_id
_entity_poly.type
_entity_poly.pdbx_seq_one_letter_code
_entity_poly.pdbx_strand_id
1 'polypeptide(L)'
;MADTPEKRPQHALYEGAVPVILCFNPMLPFLARLLVHGAFRDYDTIEELFGIIPPDDEMLQLHWKDEVLDTPFFKAQSSKSSTDRIETADAFSKRNRALGLRAGHSKPPTGHDFRAEGLYWIDKFYSEATRMVHAGHMDSNTLRRHYMPTNGADGQGTYLGGKGRTIVADLFRGLTLPRNPNLSQCLPAEKQWELENTPQYLALSEEITNLEGKTDTKSVNRRRRLYSERRTLTDKELRDWQKRQPNRPNDPAGYYRAIFNRVSFLMPERKSLSENLFEIDTLRSPMGLSTLRAMMTLYRQQSEVEYRPGLEPDKCCCSKVYENEIEENRPAFYDWMHIYACYKRSCESVYGSVELCFLCNEWVFGEISWEKHCHQHLARIQDLPTFCDPLIYGRVLATAGYCPFCLTDERLPASVRLKQFLNRGKWLTHIHKHISSLDVKEPLKCAHP
;
A
#
# COMPACT_ATOMS: atom_id res chain seq x y z
N MET A 1 -7.91 20.43 23.74
CA MET A 1 -6.70 21.25 23.56
C MET A 1 -7.02 22.62 24.11
N ALA A 2 -6.09 23.30 24.79
CA ALA A 2 -6.35 24.64 25.28
C ALA A 2 -6.59 25.59 24.10
N ASP A 3 -7.58 26.48 24.22
CA ASP A 3 -8.02 27.44 23.19
C ASP A 3 -7.10 28.66 23.11
N THR A 4 -5.79 28.44 23.29
CA THR A 4 -4.72 29.46 23.33
C THR A 4 -3.67 29.10 22.28
N PRO A 5 -3.87 29.50 21.01
CA PRO A 5 -2.97 29.18 19.90
C PRO A 5 -1.50 29.56 20.16
N GLU A 6 -1.27 30.67 20.86
CA GLU A 6 0.04 31.22 21.22
C GLU A 6 0.82 30.37 22.24
N LYS A 7 0.14 29.45 22.95
CA LYS A 7 0.75 28.53 23.92
C LYS A 7 0.99 27.13 23.33
N ARG A 8 0.73 26.94 22.04
CA ARG A 8 0.98 25.65 21.38
C ARG A 8 2.49 25.44 21.23
N PRO A 9 3.00 24.22 21.46
CA PRO A 9 4.40 23.91 21.23
C PRO A 9 4.78 24.20 19.77
N GLN A 10 5.93 24.85 19.59
CA GLN A 10 6.55 25.01 18.28
C GLN A 10 7.67 23.98 18.13
N HIS A 11 7.68 23.29 16.99
CA HIS A 11 8.66 22.25 16.69
C HIS A 11 9.34 22.57 15.37
N ALA A 12 10.66 22.69 15.42
CA ALA A 12 11.47 22.80 14.22
C ALA A 12 11.62 21.41 13.55
N LEU A 13 11.38 21.36 12.25
CA LEU A 13 11.77 20.23 11.40
C LEU A 13 12.99 20.68 10.61
N TYR A 14 13.99 19.81 10.51
CA TYR A 14 15.24 20.12 9.82
C TYR A 14 15.79 18.85 9.14
N GLU A 15 16.60 19.04 8.11
CA GLU A 15 17.17 17.95 7.32
C GLU A 15 18.21 17.13 8.11
N GLY A 16 18.93 17.79 9.02
CA GLY A 16 20.05 17.22 9.76
C GLY A 16 21.39 17.65 9.15
N ALA A 17 22.45 17.64 9.97
CA ALA A 17 23.80 17.97 9.53
C ALA A 17 24.57 16.77 8.94
N VAL A 18 24.03 15.56 9.10
CA VAL A 18 24.63 14.31 8.65
C VAL A 18 23.64 13.52 7.81
N PRO A 19 24.11 12.69 6.85
CA PRO A 19 23.26 11.75 6.16
C PRO A 19 22.49 10.86 7.13
N VAL A 20 21.21 10.64 6.83
CA VAL A 20 20.32 9.76 7.61
C VAL A 20 19.57 8.86 6.65
N ILE A 21 18.96 7.80 7.18
CA ILE A 21 18.00 7.02 6.39
C ILE A 21 16.92 7.98 5.87
N LEU A 22 16.72 8.06 4.55
CA LEU A 22 15.86 9.08 3.94
C LEU A 22 14.41 9.05 4.48
N CYS A 23 13.88 7.88 4.86
CA CYS A 23 12.55 7.77 5.47
C CYS A 23 12.46 8.40 6.88
N PHE A 24 13.58 8.63 7.55
CA PHE A 24 13.66 9.33 8.83
C PHE A 24 13.94 10.83 8.67
N ASN A 25 14.17 11.31 7.45
CA ASN A 25 14.28 12.74 7.21
C ASN A 25 12.89 13.39 7.30
N PRO A 26 12.61 14.21 8.33
CA PRO A 26 11.28 14.76 8.53
C PRO A 26 10.90 15.79 7.47
N MET A 27 11.87 16.40 6.77
CA MET A 27 11.60 17.40 5.75
C MET A 27 11.11 16.79 4.44
N LEU A 28 11.52 15.57 4.10
CA LEU A 28 11.21 14.91 2.82
C LEU A 28 9.70 14.97 2.46
N PRO A 29 8.76 14.45 3.27
CA PRO A 29 7.35 14.43 2.90
C PRO A 29 6.66 15.81 2.95
N PHE A 30 7.16 16.73 3.76
CA PHE A 30 6.62 18.09 3.87
C PHE A 30 7.07 18.94 2.69
N LEU A 31 8.36 18.90 2.37
CA LEU A 31 8.93 19.64 1.27
C LEU A 31 8.33 19.21 -0.07
N ALA A 32 8.21 17.90 -0.32
CA ALA A 32 7.55 17.39 -1.53
C ALA A 32 6.15 17.97 -1.70
N ARG A 33 5.39 18.03 -0.60
CA ARG A 33 4.02 18.56 -0.59
C ARG A 33 4.01 20.07 -0.84
N LEU A 34 4.85 20.83 -0.14
CA LEU A 34 4.94 22.29 -0.29
C LEU A 34 5.26 22.70 -1.72
N LEU A 35 6.19 22.00 -2.37
CA LEU A 35 6.54 22.22 -3.77
C LEU A 35 5.39 21.87 -4.73
N VAL A 36 4.67 20.77 -4.48
CA VAL A 36 3.52 20.40 -5.33
C VAL A 36 2.37 21.40 -5.21
N HIS A 37 2.15 21.97 -4.02
CA HIS A 37 1.14 23.02 -3.82
C HIS A 37 1.65 24.42 -4.18
N GLY A 38 2.89 24.56 -4.67
CA GLY A 38 3.46 25.87 -5.04
C GLY A 38 3.49 26.86 -3.88
N ALA A 39 3.77 26.38 -2.67
CA ALA A 39 3.56 27.15 -1.44
C ALA A 39 4.54 28.34 -1.26
N PHE A 40 5.75 28.24 -1.80
CA PHE A 40 6.80 29.26 -1.65
C PHE A 40 6.55 30.43 -2.60
N ARG A 41 6.59 31.67 -2.10
CA ARG A 41 6.27 32.87 -2.88
C ARG A 41 7.26 33.12 -4.02
N ASP A 42 8.55 32.96 -3.72
CA ASP A 42 9.64 33.43 -4.57
C ASP A 42 10.40 32.29 -5.28
N TYR A 43 9.99 31.02 -5.08
CA TYR A 43 10.69 29.83 -5.58
C TYR A 43 9.67 28.77 -6.03
N ASP A 44 9.71 28.35 -7.28
CA ASP A 44 8.75 27.39 -7.85
C ASP A 44 9.33 25.98 -8.03
N THR A 45 10.67 25.85 -8.05
CA THR A 45 11.36 24.57 -8.30
C THR A 45 12.21 24.08 -7.12
N ILE A 46 12.52 22.77 -7.10
CA ILE A 46 13.44 22.18 -6.12
C ILE A 46 14.83 22.81 -6.28
N GLU A 47 15.26 22.99 -7.52
CA GLU A 47 16.58 23.47 -7.89
C GLU A 47 16.78 24.92 -7.42
N GLU A 48 15.78 25.77 -7.61
CA GLU A 48 15.77 27.14 -7.07
C GLU A 48 15.88 27.14 -5.54
N LEU A 49 15.06 26.34 -4.87
CA LEU A 49 15.04 26.26 -3.40
C LEU A 49 16.36 25.72 -2.84
N PHE A 50 16.94 24.70 -3.46
CA PHE A 50 18.19 24.09 -3.02
C PHE A 50 19.43 24.88 -3.46
N GLY A 51 19.29 25.76 -4.44
CA GLY A 51 20.30 26.73 -4.85
C GLY A 51 20.43 27.92 -3.90
N ILE A 52 19.53 28.06 -2.92
CA ILE A 52 19.61 29.10 -1.90
C ILE A 52 20.83 28.87 -1.01
N ILE A 53 21.71 29.88 -0.97
CA ILE A 53 22.85 29.94 -0.07
C ILE A 53 22.57 31.08 0.92
N PRO A 54 22.21 30.76 2.19
CA PRO A 54 22.05 31.81 3.19
C PRO A 54 23.40 32.47 3.49
N PRO A 55 23.43 33.78 3.80
CA PRO A 55 24.65 34.43 4.30
C PRO A 55 25.16 33.76 5.57
N ASP A 56 26.48 33.80 5.78
CA ASP A 56 27.10 33.26 7.00
C ASP A 56 26.47 33.90 8.24
N ASP A 57 26.13 33.07 9.24
CA ASP A 57 25.50 33.46 10.50
C ASP A 57 24.10 34.13 10.42
N GLU A 58 23.45 34.12 9.25
CA GLU A 58 22.09 34.68 9.09
C GLU A 58 21.04 33.60 8.77
N MET A 59 19.84 33.80 9.32
CA MET A 59 18.66 33.01 8.93
C MET A 59 17.94 33.68 7.77
N LEU A 60 17.91 33.01 6.61
CA LEU A 60 17.03 33.41 5.53
C LEU A 60 15.62 32.86 5.77
N GLN A 61 14.65 33.76 5.90
CA GLN A 61 13.24 33.39 5.97
C GLN A 61 12.63 33.30 4.57
N LEU A 62 12.02 32.17 4.27
CA LEU A 62 11.22 32.00 3.05
C LEU A 62 9.77 32.38 3.34
N HIS A 63 9.14 33.06 2.38
CA HIS A 63 7.76 33.51 2.49
C HIS A 63 6.81 32.57 1.75
N TRP A 64 5.62 32.38 2.33
CA TRP A 64 4.53 31.64 1.71
C TRP A 64 3.74 32.54 0.76
N LYS A 65 3.09 31.96 -0.26
CA LYS A 65 2.05 32.66 -1.04
C LYS A 65 0.83 32.93 -0.16
N ASP A 66 0.23 34.11 -0.27
CA ASP A 66 -0.94 34.48 0.55
C ASP A 66 -2.09 33.48 0.38
N GLU A 67 -2.26 32.95 -0.83
CA GLU A 67 -3.29 31.97 -1.20
C GLU A 67 -3.20 30.65 -0.41
N VAL A 68 -2.05 30.28 0.16
CA VAL A 68 -1.88 29.02 0.88
C VAL A 68 -2.05 29.13 2.39
N LEU A 69 -2.01 30.35 2.94
CA LEU A 69 -1.97 30.59 4.40
C LEU A 69 -3.21 30.05 5.13
N ASP A 70 -4.40 30.21 4.53
CA ASP A 70 -5.67 29.75 5.10
C ASP A 70 -6.10 28.36 4.58
N THR A 71 -5.20 27.63 3.92
CA THR A 71 -5.50 26.31 3.37
C THR A 71 -4.99 25.18 4.28
N PRO A 72 -5.75 24.07 4.45
CA PRO A 72 -5.26 22.96 5.23
C PRO A 72 -4.01 22.34 4.61
N PHE A 73 -2.95 22.21 5.40
CA PHE A 73 -1.75 21.48 4.97
C PHE A 73 -2.11 20.03 4.67
N PHE A 74 -2.74 19.31 5.61
CA PHE A 74 -3.24 17.95 5.41
C PHE A 74 -4.71 17.97 4.97
N LYS A 75 -4.94 17.98 3.66
CA LYS A 75 -6.28 17.95 3.04
C LYS A 75 -6.95 16.58 3.17
N ALA A 76 -8.27 16.58 3.34
CA ALA A 76 -9.10 15.39 3.36
C ALA A 76 -9.05 14.66 2.00
N GLN A 77 -9.00 13.33 2.04
CA GLN A 77 -8.98 12.48 0.85
C GLN A 77 -10.38 12.00 0.43
N SER A 78 -11.45 12.49 1.05
CA SER A 78 -12.82 12.19 0.60
C SER A 78 -13.12 12.91 -0.73
N SER A 79 -14.17 12.50 -1.43
CA SER A 79 -14.50 12.88 -2.83
C SER A 79 -14.16 14.32 -3.25
N LYS A 80 -13.89 14.50 -4.57
CA LYS A 80 -13.53 15.73 -5.32
C LYS A 80 -14.09 17.10 -4.83
N SER A 81 -15.17 17.13 -4.04
CA SER A 81 -15.76 18.33 -3.44
C SER A 81 -15.21 18.72 -2.05
N SER A 82 -14.25 17.99 -1.47
CA SER A 82 -13.75 18.22 -0.10
C SER A 82 -12.27 18.64 -0.01
N THR A 83 -11.67 19.08 -1.12
CA THR A 83 -10.25 19.48 -1.20
C THR A 83 -9.86 20.57 -0.21
N ASP A 84 -10.82 21.34 0.29
CA ASP A 84 -10.57 22.48 1.20
C ASP A 84 -10.74 22.11 2.67
N ARG A 85 -11.07 20.84 2.99
CA ARG A 85 -11.24 20.39 4.37
C ARG A 85 -9.96 19.78 4.90
N ILE A 86 -9.65 20.06 6.17
CA ILE A 86 -8.60 19.36 6.89
C ILE A 86 -8.97 17.89 7.08
N GLU A 87 -7.97 17.02 6.99
CA GLU A 87 -8.12 15.61 7.33
C GLU A 87 -8.52 15.44 8.79
N THR A 88 -9.48 14.54 9.03
CA THR A 88 -9.95 14.25 10.38
C THR A 88 -9.00 13.29 11.11
N ALA A 89 -8.92 13.45 12.43
CA ALA A 89 -8.12 12.57 13.29
C ALA A 89 -8.56 11.09 13.20
N ASP A 90 -9.86 10.84 13.01
CA ASP A 90 -10.40 9.48 12.81
C ASP A 90 -9.91 8.86 11.49
N ALA A 91 -9.89 9.63 10.39
CA ALA A 91 -9.38 9.15 9.11
C ALA A 91 -7.89 8.81 9.20
N PHE A 92 -7.09 9.70 9.79
CA PHE A 92 -5.67 9.44 10.06
C PHE A 92 -5.47 8.17 10.92
N SER A 93 -6.22 8.06 12.03
CA SER A 93 -6.12 6.92 12.97
C SER A 93 -6.47 5.59 12.30
N LYS A 94 -7.50 5.56 11.46
CA LYS A 94 -7.88 4.38 10.67
C LYS A 94 -6.77 3.95 9.71
N ARG A 95 -6.14 4.89 9.00
CA ARG A 95 -5.01 4.58 8.10
C ARG A 95 -3.78 4.11 8.86
N ASN A 96 -3.42 4.78 9.95
CA ASN A 96 -2.30 4.37 10.81
C ASN A 96 -2.51 2.95 11.38
N ARG A 97 -3.72 2.65 11.84
CA ARG A 97 -4.08 1.29 12.29
C ARG A 97 -3.94 0.26 11.17
N ALA A 98 -4.40 0.58 9.96
CA ALA A 98 -4.26 -0.31 8.81
C ALA A 98 -2.78 -0.54 8.43
N LEU A 99 -1.94 0.50 8.51
CA LEU A 99 -0.49 0.39 8.29
C LEU A 99 0.16 -0.55 9.31
N GLY A 100 -0.10 -0.36 10.60
CA GLY A 100 0.48 -1.21 11.64
C GLY A 100 0.06 -2.69 11.51
N LEU A 101 -1.18 -2.96 11.13
CA LEU A 101 -1.64 -4.33 10.84
C LEU A 101 -0.86 -4.96 9.68
N ARG A 102 -0.61 -4.22 8.60
CA ARG A 102 0.20 -4.70 7.47
C ARG A 102 1.67 -4.90 7.86
N ALA A 103 2.19 -4.10 8.78
CA ALA A 103 3.54 -4.22 9.33
C ALA A 103 3.70 -5.39 10.34
N GLY A 104 2.61 -6.08 10.68
CA GLY A 104 2.61 -7.25 11.55
C GLY A 104 2.25 -6.96 13.01
N HIS A 105 1.76 -5.76 13.33
CA HIS A 105 1.32 -5.42 14.68
C HIS A 105 -0.16 -5.76 14.86
N SER A 106 -0.47 -6.81 15.63
CA SER A 106 -1.85 -7.19 15.96
C SER A 106 -2.55 -6.13 16.83
N LYS A 107 -1.75 -5.38 17.61
CA LYS A 107 -2.12 -4.15 18.30
C LYS A 107 -1.21 -3.02 17.79
N PRO A 108 -1.57 -2.35 16.68
CA PRO A 108 -0.78 -1.26 16.12
C PRO A 108 -0.50 -0.12 17.10
N PRO A 109 0.68 0.51 17.05
CA PRO A 109 0.94 1.74 17.79
C PRO A 109 0.02 2.87 17.31
N THR A 110 -0.43 3.67 18.27
CA THR A 110 -1.28 4.86 18.09
C THR A 110 -0.44 6.14 18.13
N GLY A 111 -1.04 7.28 17.82
CA GLY A 111 -0.39 8.58 17.99
C GLY A 111 0.12 8.83 19.42
N HIS A 112 -0.59 8.31 20.44
CA HIS A 112 -0.15 8.43 21.82
C HIS A 112 1.07 7.56 22.14
N ASP A 113 1.24 6.42 21.48
CA ASP A 113 2.40 5.55 21.67
C ASP A 113 3.66 6.19 21.07
N PHE A 114 3.56 6.76 19.87
CA PHE A 114 4.66 7.54 19.28
C PHE A 114 5.03 8.75 20.13
N ARG A 115 4.02 9.43 20.68
CA ARG A 115 4.23 10.55 21.59
C ARG A 115 4.89 10.10 22.90
N ALA A 116 4.52 8.95 23.46
CA ALA A 116 5.14 8.40 24.65
C ALA A 116 6.64 8.16 24.43
N GLU A 117 7.01 7.58 23.29
CA GLU A 117 8.41 7.34 22.94
C GLU A 117 9.19 8.66 22.76
N GLY A 118 8.61 9.63 22.04
CA GLY A 118 9.23 10.95 21.89
C GLY A 118 9.46 11.64 23.24
N LEU A 119 8.47 11.62 24.14
CA LEU A 119 8.60 12.20 25.47
C LEU A 119 9.62 11.48 26.35
N TYR A 120 9.74 10.15 26.23
CA TYR A 120 10.75 9.37 26.92
C TYR A 120 12.17 9.82 26.55
N TRP A 121 12.43 10.07 25.26
CA TRP A 121 13.73 10.57 24.82
C TRP A 121 13.98 12.02 25.23
N ILE A 122 12.98 12.90 25.07
CA ILE A 122 13.11 14.30 25.51
C ILE A 122 13.40 14.39 27.01
N ASP A 123 12.75 13.56 27.84
CA ASP A 123 12.97 13.50 29.29
C ASP A 123 14.39 13.10 29.68
N LYS A 124 15.09 12.30 28.85
CA LYS A 124 16.49 11.93 29.08
C LYS A 124 17.49 13.04 28.79
N PHE A 125 17.16 13.94 27.86
CA PHE A 125 18.10 14.93 27.35
C PHE A 125 17.80 16.36 27.82
N TYR A 126 16.58 16.64 28.27
CA TYR A 126 16.12 17.98 28.59
C TYR A 126 15.46 18.06 29.96
N SER A 127 15.40 19.27 30.52
CA SER A 127 14.72 19.53 31.79
C SER A 127 13.21 19.27 31.70
N GLU A 128 12.59 18.99 32.85
CA GLU A 128 11.13 18.85 32.96
C GLU A 128 10.38 20.06 32.36
N ALA A 129 10.84 21.28 32.63
CA ALA A 129 10.24 22.49 32.07
C ALA A 129 10.26 22.49 30.53
N THR A 130 11.42 22.16 29.94
CA THR A 130 11.58 22.05 28.47
C THR A 130 10.69 20.96 27.89
N ARG A 131 10.66 19.79 28.54
CA ARG A 131 9.79 18.68 28.18
C ARG A 131 8.31 19.06 28.26
N MET A 132 7.89 19.81 29.29
CA MET A 132 6.51 20.27 29.45
C MET A 132 6.12 21.24 28.33
N VAL A 133 6.99 22.19 27.96
CA VAL A 133 6.77 23.09 26.82
C VAL A 133 6.70 22.30 25.52
N HIS A 134 7.65 21.40 25.26
CA HIS A 134 7.64 20.53 24.08
C HIS A 134 6.36 19.69 24.00
N ALA A 135 5.92 19.13 25.12
CA ALA A 135 4.71 18.34 25.18
C ALA A 135 3.44 19.21 25.08
N GLY A 136 3.49 20.48 25.46
CA GLY A 136 2.28 21.25 25.75
C GLY A 136 1.55 20.72 26.99
N HIS A 137 2.29 20.22 27.98
CA HIS A 137 1.73 19.79 29.27
C HIS A 137 1.68 20.97 30.24
N MET A 138 0.50 21.21 30.82
CA MET A 138 0.33 22.21 31.89
C MET A 138 0.60 21.63 33.28
N ASP A 139 0.43 20.30 33.45
CA ASP A 139 0.68 19.55 34.69
C ASP A 139 1.84 18.58 34.47
N SER A 140 2.88 18.66 35.31
CA SER A 140 4.03 17.77 35.29
C SER A 140 3.65 16.30 35.47
N ASN A 141 2.57 16.01 36.20
CA ASN A 141 2.08 14.65 36.41
C ASN A 141 1.53 13.98 35.15
N THR A 142 1.23 14.75 34.09
CA THR A 142 0.70 14.22 32.83
C THR A 142 1.62 13.16 32.24
N LEU A 143 2.93 13.39 32.29
CA LEU A 143 3.92 12.42 31.80
C LEU A 143 3.80 11.12 32.61
N ARG A 144 3.93 11.21 33.94
CA ARG A 144 3.91 10.06 34.85
C ARG A 144 2.63 9.23 34.73
N ARG A 145 1.47 9.88 34.57
CA ARG A 145 0.16 9.22 34.53
C ARG A 145 -0.15 8.52 33.20
N HIS A 146 0.35 9.05 32.08
CA HIS A 146 -0.12 8.63 30.75
C HIS A 146 0.96 8.15 29.79
N TYR A 147 2.22 8.51 30.01
CA TYR A 147 3.29 8.31 29.01
C TYR A 147 4.53 7.61 29.57
N MET A 148 4.79 7.67 30.88
CA MET A 148 5.94 7.00 31.46
C MET A 148 5.75 5.48 31.52
N PRO A 149 6.77 4.71 31.13
CA PRO A 149 6.77 3.26 31.33
C PRO A 149 6.85 2.93 32.83
N THR A 150 6.09 1.92 33.27
CA THR A 150 6.11 1.43 34.67
C THR A 150 7.26 0.46 34.97
N ASN A 151 8.06 0.12 33.96
CA ASN A 151 9.13 -0.89 33.99
C ASN A 151 10.52 -0.30 33.65
N GLY A 152 10.73 0.99 33.90
CA GLY A 152 11.94 1.71 33.48
C GLY A 152 13.21 1.47 34.32
N ALA A 153 13.13 0.72 35.43
CA ALA A 153 14.24 0.53 36.36
C ALA A 153 14.79 -0.91 36.33
N ASP A 154 16.12 -1.05 36.27
CA ASP A 154 16.80 -2.32 36.51
C ASP A 154 16.90 -2.58 38.03
N GLY A 155 15.81 -3.08 38.60
CA GLY A 155 15.74 -3.35 40.04
C GLY A 155 16.80 -4.35 40.51
N GLN A 156 17.05 -5.41 39.74
CA GLN A 156 18.01 -6.46 40.13
C GLN A 156 19.45 -5.94 40.09
N GLY A 157 19.86 -5.30 39.00
CA GLY A 157 21.20 -4.74 38.87
C GLY A 157 21.46 -3.68 39.93
N THR A 158 20.49 -2.82 40.19
CA THR A 158 20.58 -1.78 41.23
C THR A 158 20.69 -2.37 42.63
N TYR A 159 19.83 -3.33 42.97
CA TYR A 159 19.82 -3.95 44.31
C TYR A 159 21.11 -4.70 44.63
N LEU A 160 21.74 -5.32 43.62
CA LEU A 160 22.97 -6.09 43.77
C LEU A 160 24.24 -5.24 43.64
N GLY A 161 24.12 -3.91 43.55
CA GLY A 161 25.27 -3.01 43.36
C GLY A 161 25.97 -3.18 42.01
N GLY A 162 25.29 -3.78 41.03
CA GLY A 162 25.77 -3.97 39.67
C GLY A 162 25.57 -2.74 38.79
N LYS A 163 26.14 -2.77 37.59
CA LYS A 163 25.85 -1.76 36.55
C LYS A 163 24.43 -1.97 36.03
N GLY A 164 23.61 -0.93 36.07
CA GLY A 164 22.25 -0.97 35.55
C GLY A 164 22.21 -1.34 34.07
N ARG A 165 21.38 -2.32 33.71
CA ARG A 165 21.21 -2.83 32.34
C ARG A 165 20.01 -2.15 31.69
N THR A 166 20.24 -0.98 31.09
CA THR A 166 19.20 -0.19 30.40
C THR A 166 18.55 -0.95 29.23
N ILE A 167 19.31 -1.81 28.55
CA ILE A 167 18.81 -2.64 27.44
C ILE A 167 17.63 -3.53 27.85
N VAL A 168 17.61 -4.03 29.09
CA VAL A 168 16.53 -4.90 29.57
C VAL A 168 15.25 -4.08 29.71
N ALA A 169 15.33 -2.89 30.30
CA ALA A 169 14.19 -1.98 30.40
C ALA A 169 13.68 -1.58 29.00
N ASP A 170 14.57 -1.27 28.05
CA ASP A 170 14.20 -0.96 26.67
C ASP A 170 13.51 -2.14 25.96
N LEU A 171 14.02 -3.37 26.14
CA LEU A 171 13.39 -4.58 25.62
C LEU A 171 12.00 -4.80 26.22
N PHE A 172 11.83 -4.60 27.53
CA PHE A 172 10.53 -4.70 28.19
C PHE A 172 9.52 -3.66 27.69
N ARG A 173 9.95 -2.44 27.35
CA ARG A 173 9.10 -1.45 26.66
C ARG A 173 8.74 -1.96 25.27
N GLY A 174 9.69 -2.51 24.52
CA GLY A 174 9.46 -3.14 23.23
C GLY A 174 8.44 -4.28 23.24
N LEU A 175 8.36 -5.06 24.33
CA LEU A 175 7.35 -6.13 24.49
C LEU A 175 5.90 -5.62 24.48
N THR A 176 5.67 -4.33 24.72
CA THR A 176 4.33 -3.72 24.62
C THR A 176 3.84 -3.55 23.18
N LEU A 177 4.74 -3.71 22.19
CA LEU A 177 4.47 -3.60 20.76
C LEU A 177 4.64 -4.97 20.07
N PRO A 178 3.75 -5.95 20.33
CA PRO A 178 3.89 -7.28 19.76
C PRO A 178 3.87 -7.21 18.23
N ARG A 179 4.86 -7.85 17.62
CA ARG A 179 5.00 -7.97 16.17
C ARG A 179 5.01 -9.43 15.77
N ASN A 180 4.05 -9.81 14.94
CA ASN A 180 4.02 -11.07 14.21
C ASN A 180 4.28 -10.76 12.73
N PRO A 181 5.47 -11.01 12.20
CA PRO A 181 5.77 -10.78 10.79
C PRO A 181 4.77 -11.46 9.85
N ASN A 182 4.21 -12.60 10.25
CA ASN A 182 3.27 -13.38 9.46
C ASN A 182 1.80 -13.10 9.84
N LEU A 183 1.51 -11.95 10.45
CA LEU A 183 0.15 -11.58 10.83
C LEU A 183 -0.79 -11.66 9.61
N SER A 184 -1.84 -12.47 9.74
CA SER A 184 -2.77 -12.77 8.65
C SER A 184 -3.51 -11.51 8.22
N GLN A 185 -3.51 -11.18 6.93
CA GLN A 185 -4.27 -10.04 6.39
C GLN A 185 -5.67 -10.42 5.89
N CYS A 186 -5.94 -11.72 5.82
CA CYS A 186 -7.24 -12.32 5.51
C CYS A 186 -7.43 -13.54 6.42
N LEU A 187 -8.65 -14.06 6.51
CA LEU A 187 -8.89 -15.30 7.21
C LEU A 187 -8.19 -16.47 6.48
N PRO A 188 -7.61 -17.43 7.21
CA PRO A 188 -7.26 -18.72 6.63
C PRO A 188 -8.48 -19.36 5.97
N ALA A 189 -8.27 -20.14 4.90
CA ALA A 189 -9.36 -20.73 4.12
C ALA A 189 -10.35 -21.53 4.97
N GLU A 190 -9.85 -22.32 5.93
CA GLU A 190 -10.68 -23.06 6.90
C GLU A 190 -11.58 -22.13 7.72
N LYS A 191 -11.02 -21.04 8.27
CA LYS A 191 -11.79 -20.06 9.06
C LYS A 191 -12.77 -19.24 8.22
N GLN A 192 -12.40 -18.94 6.98
CA GLN A 192 -13.32 -18.32 6.03
C GLN A 192 -14.50 -19.27 5.76
N TRP A 193 -14.23 -20.56 5.51
CA TRP A 193 -15.26 -21.56 5.28
C TRP A 193 -16.17 -21.76 6.50
N GLU A 194 -15.60 -21.88 7.70
CA GLU A 194 -16.38 -21.96 8.95
C GLU A 194 -17.33 -20.77 9.09
N LEU A 195 -16.83 -19.55 8.86
CA LEU A 195 -17.64 -18.33 8.92
C LEU A 195 -18.75 -18.34 7.85
N GLU A 196 -18.42 -18.73 6.62
CA GLU A 196 -19.36 -18.80 5.50
C GLU A 196 -20.50 -19.78 5.73
N ASN A 197 -20.29 -20.81 6.55
CA ASN A 197 -21.30 -21.81 6.92
C ASN A 197 -22.09 -21.45 8.19
N THR A 198 -21.85 -20.29 8.81
CA THR A 198 -22.68 -19.84 9.94
C THR A 198 -24.09 -19.44 9.47
N PRO A 199 -25.14 -19.67 10.28
CA PRO A 199 -26.51 -19.29 9.91
C PRO A 199 -26.64 -17.80 9.54
N GLN A 200 -25.93 -16.93 10.26
CA GLN A 200 -25.93 -15.49 9.99
C GLN A 200 -25.33 -15.16 8.62
N TYR A 201 -24.19 -15.76 8.26
CA TYR A 201 -23.52 -15.49 6.99
C TYR A 201 -24.29 -16.07 5.81
N LEU A 202 -24.87 -17.27 5.97
CA LEU A 202 -25.73 -17.90 4.97
C LEU A 202 -26.99 -17.06 4.71
N ALA A 203 -27.67 -16.57 5.75
CA ALA A 203 -28.84 -15.71 5.60
C ALA A 203 -28.52 -14.41 4.85
N LEU A 204 -27.39 -13.77 5.16
CA LEU A 204 -26.92 -12.60 4.40
C LEU A 204 -26.64 -12.94 2.93
N SER A 205 -26.04 -14.10 2.68
CA SER A 205 -25.68 -14.53 1.32
C SER A 205 -26.91 -14.87 0.50
N GLU A 206 -27.90 -15.55 1.08
CA GLU A 206 -29.19 -15.83 0.45
C GLU A 206 -29.94 -14.52 0.11
N GLU A 207 -29.98 -13.57 1.05
CA GLU A 207 -30.63 -12.29 0.78
C GLU A 207 -29.91 -11.49 -0.33
N ILE A 208 -28.58 -11.54 -0.38
CA ILE A 208 -27.81 -10.94 -1.47
C ILE A 208 -28.18 -11.58 -2.81
N THR A 209 -28.21 -12.92 -2.89
CA THR A 209 -28.60 -13.67 -4.09
C THR A 209 -30.01 -13.32 -4.54
N ASN A 210 -30.97 -13.22 -3.61
CA ASN A 210 -32.35 -12.84 -3.89
C ASN A 210 -32.50 -11.39 -4.40
N LEU A 211 -31.48 -10.56 -4.21
CA LEU A 211 -31.41 -9.18 -4.72
C LEU A 211 -30.54 -9.05 -5.98
N GLU A 212 -29.95 -10.14 -6.48
CA GLU A 212 -29.22 -10.12 -7.75
C GLU A 212 -30.14 -9.81 -8.93
N GLY A 213 -29.61 -9.11 -9.94
CA GLY A 213 -30.37 -8.65 -11.11
C GLY A 213 -31.35 -7.50 -10.83
N LYS A 214 -31.76 -7.24 -9.58
CA LYS A 214 -32.66 -6.12 -9.24
C LYS A 214 -31.91 -4.79 -9.30
N THR A 215 -32.45 -3.83 -10.04
CA THR A 215 -31.83 -2.52 -10.30
C THR A 215 -32.50 -1.36 -9.59
N ASP A 216 -33.62 -1.58 -8.90
CA ASP A 216 -34.30 -0.52 -8.16
C ASP A 216 -33.43 0.00 -7.00
N THR A 217 -33.53 1.31 -6.74
CA THR A 217 -32.69 2.02 -5.77
C THR A 217 -32.75 1.39 -4.38
N LYS A 218 -33.91 0.87 -3.97
CA LYS A 218 -34.09 0.24 -2.66
C LYS A 218 -33.32 -1.07 -2.57
N SER A 219 -33.45 -1.95 -3.56
CA SER A 219 -32.70 -3.22 -3.65
C SER A 219 -31.19 -2.99 -3.75
N VAL A 220 -30.75 -2.01 -4.55
CA VAL A 220 -29.32 -1.63 -4.66
C VAL A 220 -28.77 -1.16 -3.31
N ASN A 221 -29.48 -0.26 -2.62
CA ASN A 221 -29.07 0.22 -1.30
C ASN A 221 -29.09 -0.88 -0.24
N ARG A 222 -30.10 -1.76 -0.25
CA ARG A 222 -30.19 -2.90 0.67
C ARG A 222 -29.01 -3.86 0.45
N ARG A 223 -28.74 -4.25 -0.79
CA ARG A 223 -27.60 -5.10 -1.14
C ARG A 223 -26.26 -4.48 -0.73
N ARG A 224 -26.08 -3.16 -0.89
CA ARG A 224 -24.88 -2.45 -0.40
C ARG A 224 -24.73 -2.58 1.12
N ARG A 225 -25.83 -2.47 1.88
CA ARG A 225 -25.82 -2.67 3.34
C ARG A 225 -25.45 -4.11 3.71
N LEU A 226 -26.07 -5.10 3.06
CA LEU A 226 -25.77 -6.52 3.29
C LEU A 226 -24.30 -6.86 3.03
N TYR A 227 -23.71 -6.34 1.95
CA TYR A 227 -22.26 -6.49 1.71
C TYR A 227 -21.40 -5.84 2.81
N SER A 228 -21.83 -4.70 3.36
CA SER A 228 -21.14 -4.04 4.46
C SER A 228 -21.25 -4.82 5.77
N GLU A 229 -22.42 -5.41 6.05
CA GLU A 229 -22.64 -6.27 7.21
C GLU A 229 -21.79 -7.54 7.10
N ARG A 230 -21.79 -8.19 5.94
CA ARG A 230 -20.95 -9.36 5.66
C ARG A 230 -19.46 -9.05 5.85
N ARG A 231 -19.00 -7.91 5.34
CA ARG A 231 -17.62 -7.43 5.54
C ARG A 231 -17.31 -7.21 7.02
N THR A 232 -18.24 -6.64 7.78
CA THR A 232 -18.08 -6.43 9.23
C THR A 232 -17.90 -7.74 9.97
N LEU A 233 -18.65 -8.79 9.61
CA LEU A 233 -18.49 -10.13 10.18
C LEU A 233 -17.10 -10.71 9.89
N THR A 234 -16.68 -10.66 8.63
CA THR A 234 -15.33 -11.12 8.22
C THR A 234 -14.23 -10.34 8.93
N ASP A 235 -14.35 -9.01 9.02
CA ASP A 235 -13.37 -8.17 9.70
C ASP A 235 -13.28 -8.48 11.19
N LYS A 236 -14.42 -8.70 11.84
CA LYS A 236 -14.49 -9.08 13.26
C LYS A 236 -13.78 -10.41 13.50
N GLU A 237 -14.13 -11.44 12.73
CA GLU A 237 -13.50 -12.76 12.85
C GLU A 237 -12.00 -12.69 12.55
N LEU A 238 -11.59 -11.90 11.54
CA LEU A 238 -10.18 -11.68 11.24
C LEU A 238 -9.45 -11.02 12.43
N ARG A 239 -10.05 -10.05 13.11
CA ARG A 239 -9.41 -9.44 14.30
C ARG A 239 -9.28 -10.44 15.44
N ASP A 240 -10.28 -11.28 15.65
CA ASP A 240 -10.24 -12.27 16.71
C ASP A 240 -9.27 -13.43 16.39
N TRP A 241 -9.12 -13.79 15.13
CA TRP A 241 -8.04 -14.66 14.65
C TRP A 241 -6.67 -14.04 14.90
N GLN A 242 -6.45 -12.80 14.46
CA GLN A 242 -5.16 -12.10 14.60
C GLN A 242 -4.67 -11.99 16.05
N LYS A 243 -5.58 -11.82 17.02
CA LYS A 243 -5.24 -11.79 18.46
C LYS A 243 -4.71 -13.13 18.98
N ARG A 244 -5.20 -14.24 18.42
CA ARG A 244 -4.89 -15.62 18.85
C ARG A 244 -3.86 -16.29 17.94
N GLN A 245 -3.46 -15.63 16.86
CA GLN A 245 -2.56 -16.20 15.87
C GLN A 245 -1.19 -16.51 16.50
N PRO A 246 -0.68 -17.74 16.39
CA PRO A 246 0.64 -18.07 16.89
C PRO A 246 1.73 -17.25 16.16
N ASN A 247 2.73 -16.78 16.90
CA ASN A 247 3.90 -16.13 16.32
C ASN A 247 4.92 -17.20 15.92
N ARG A 248 4.95 -17.54 14.63
CA ARG A 248 5.92 -18.46 14.04
C ARG A 248 6.85 -17.65 13.13
N PRO A 249 7.99 -17.18 13.65
CA PRO A 249 8.88 -16.26 12.93
C PRO A 249 9.54 -16.90 11.70
N ASN A 250 9.66 -18.24 11.68
CA ASN A 250 10.30 -18.99 10.60
C ASN A 250 9.31 -19.41 9.49
N ASP A 251 8.01 -19.13 9.64
CA ASP A 251 7.05 -19.42 8.59
C ASP A 251 7.31 -18.49 7.39
N PRO A 252 7.17 -18.98 6.15
CA PRO A 252 7.34 -18.17 4.96
C PRO A 252 6.33 -17.01 4.94
N ALA A 253 6.75 -15.91 4.33
CA ALA A 253 5.92 -14.72 4.16
C ALA A 253 4.61 -15.06 3.41
N GLY A 254 3.47 -14.68 4.00
CA GLY A 254 2.17 -14.91 3.37
C GLY A 254 1.94 -14.08 2.09
N TYR A 255 0.95 -14.50 1.29
CA TYR A 255 0.54 -13.90 0.00
C TYR A 255 0.59 -12.37 -0.04
N TYR A 256 0.08 -11.72 1.00
CA TYR A 256 -0.04 -10.26 1.07
C TYR A 256 1.31 -9.53 0.96
N ARG A 257 2.40 -10.15 1.42
CA ARG A 257 3.75 -9.58 1.34
C ARG A 257 4.31 -9.61 -0.08
N ALA A 258 3.86 -10.57 -0.89
CA ALA A 258 4.28 -10.69 -2.28
C ALA A 258 3.51 -9.76 -3.22
N ILE A 259 2.36 -9.20 -2.80
CA ILE A 259 1.53 -8.33 -3.65
C ILE A 259 2.36 -7.17 -4.20
N PHE A 260 3.09 -6.45 -3.34
CA PHE A 260 3.85 -5.28 -3.79
C PHE A 260 4.85 -5.63 -4.89
N ASN A 261 5.63 -6.70 -4.72
CA ASN A 261 6.59 -7.15 -5.72
C ASN A 261 5.91 -7.56 -7.05
N ARG A 262 4.68 -8.10 -6.98
CA ARG A 262 3.89 -8.46 -8.17
C ARG A 262 3.31 -7.25 -8.92
N VAL A 263 3.18 -6.09 -8.26
CA VAL A 263 2.50 -4.91 -8.84
C VAL A 263 3.41 -3.69 -8.99
N SER A 264 4.61 -3.70 -8.39
CA SER A 264 5.49 -2.52 -8.32
C SER A 264 5.90 -2.00 -9.69
N PHE A 265 5.98 -2.86 -10.72
CA PHE A 265 6.26 -2.46 -12.09
C PHE A 265 5.14 -1.58 -12.71
N LEU A 266 3.92 -1.60 -12.16
CA LEU A 266 2.83 -0.68 -12.53
C LEU A 266 2.93 0.70 -11.84
N MET A 267 3.82 0.83 -10.85
CA MET A 267 3.93 2.00 -9.98
C MET A 267 5.41 2.40 -9.85
N PRO A 268 6.06 2.87 -10.93
CA PRO A 268 7.49 3.07 -10.98
C PRO A 268 8.01 4.00 -9.87
N GLU A 269 7.27 5.05 -9.53
CA GLU A 269 7.64 5.96 -8.43
C GLU A 269 7.62 5.24 -7.08
N ARG A 270 6.61 4.42 -6.81
CA ARG A 270 6.53 3.65 -5.56
C ARG A 270 7.60 2.57 -5.49
N LYS A 271 7.93 1.95 -6.62
CA LYS A 271 9.04 0.99 -6.72
C LYS A 271 10.36 1.69 -6.37
N SER A 272 10.66 2.82 -7.01
CA SER A 272 11.86 3.61 -6.72
C SER A 272 11.90 4.06 -5.25
N LEU A 273 10.80 4.55 -4.70
CA LEU A 273 10.73 4.93 -3.28
C LEU A 273 10.94 3.75 -2.34
N SER A 274 10.48 2.54 -2.69
CA SER A 274 10.67 1.35 -1.85
C SER A 274 12.13 0.92 -1.71
N GLU A 275 12.98 1.35 -2.64
CA GLU A 275 14.41 1.14 -2.63
C GLU A 275 15.08 2.33 -1.93
N ASN A 276 14.87 3.54 -2.46
CA ASN A 276 15.61 4.74 -2.03
C ASN A 276 15.30 5.21 -0.61
N LEU A 277 14.07 5.03 -0.10
CA LEU A 277 13.68 5.55 1.21
C LEU A 277 14.49 4.94 2.38
N PHE A 278 15.13 3.80 2.16
CA PHE A 278 15.90 3.10 3.19
C PHE A 278 17.41 3.35 3.10
N GLU A 279 17.85 4.10 2.09
CA GLU A 279 19.26 4.47 1.93
C GLU A 279 19.66 5.62 2.86
N ILE A 280 20.92 5.60 3.29
CA ILE A 280 21.53 6.65 4.12
C ILE A 280 22.07 7.74 3.20
N ASP A 281 21.41 8.90 3.17
CA ASP A 281 21.81 10.01 2.31
C ASP A 281 21.27 11.37 2.81
N THR A 282 21.53 12.43 2.06
CA THR A 282 21.01 13.80 2.24
C THR A 282 19.94 14.10 1.20
N LEU A 283 19.08 15.11 1.42
CA LEU A 283 18.05 15.47 0.44
C LEU A 283 18.65 16.12 -0.81
N ARG A 284 19.78 16.81 -0.68
CA ARG A 284 20.48 17.49 -1.78
C ARG A 284 21.30 16.57 -2.67
N SER A 285 21.49 15.30 -2.29
CA SER A 285 22.19 14.35 -3.14
C SER A 285 21.36 14.00 -4.39
N PRO A 286 21.98 13.42 -5.45
CA PRO A 286 21.23 12.92 -6.60
C PRO A 286 20.11 11.94 -6.22
N MET A 287 20.33 11.08 -5.22
CA MET A 287 19.34 10.12 -4.74
C MET A 287 18.26 10.78 -3.88
N GLY A 288 18.61 11.73 -3.02
CA GLY A 288 17.66 12.54 -2.27
C GLY A 288 16.72 13.32 -3.19
N LEU A 289 17.28 13.97 -4.22
CA LEU A 289 16.53 14.67 -5.27
C LEU A 289 15.61 13.73 -6.05
N SER A 290 16.11 12.56 -6.44
CA SER A 290 15.28 11.54 -7.12
C SER A 290 14.12 11.07 -6.23
N THR A 291 14.36 10.88 -4.94
CA THR A 291 13.36 10.48 -3.94
C THR A 291 12.30 11.57 -3.76
N LEU A 292 12.73 12.84 -3.66
CA LEU A 292 11.84 13.99 -3.55
C LEU A 292 10.95 14.12 -4.79
N ARG A 293 11.53 14.02 -5.99
CA ARG A 293 10.79 14.05 -7.27
C ARG A 293 9.78 12.91 -7.37
N ALA A 294 10.17 11.68 -7.01
CA ALA A 294 9.24 10.54 -7.00
C ALA A 294 8.05 10.79 -6.05
N MET A 295 8.31 11.35 -4.86
CA MET A 295 7.24 11.70 -3.91
C MET A 295 6.36 12.85 -4.41
N MET A 296 6.92 13.84 -5.11
CA MET A 296 6.15 14.90 -5.76
C MET A 296 5.25 14.36 -6.88
N THR A 297 5.75 13.43 -7.69
CA THR A 297 4.94 12.74 -8.71
C THR A 297 3.76 12.02 -8.06
N LEU A 298 3.98 11.29 -6.96
CA LEU A 298 2.90 10.64 -6.22
C LEU A 298 1.83 11.62 -5.70
N TYR A 299 2.23 12.83 -5.28
CA TYR A 299 1.27 13.85 -4.84
C TYR A 299 0.44 14.43 -5.99
N ARG A 300 0.96 14.41 -7.22
CA ARG A 300 0.26 14.89 -8.44
C ARG A 300 -0.60 13.82 -9.09
N GLN A 301 -0.27 12.55 -8.89
CA GLN A 301 -1.01 11.42 -9.45
C GLN A 301 -2.45 11.36 -8.95
N GLN A 302 -3.38 11.20 -9.89
CA GLN A 302 -4.82 11.03 -9.59
C GLN A 302 -5.21 9.56 -9.34
N SER A 303 -4.43 8.62 -9.85
CA SER A 303 -4.62 7.18 -9.66
C SER A 303 -3.31 6.53 -9.26
N GLU A 304 -3.39 5.42 -8.51
CA GLU A 304 -2.18 4.66 -8.12
C GLU A 304 -1.50 3.97 -9.29
N VAL A 305 -2.26 3.64 -10.35
CA VAL A 305 -1.76 3.07 -11.60
C VAL A 305 -2.33 3.93 -12.72
N GLU A 306 -1.45 4.43 -13.59
CA GLU A 306 -1.83 5.24 -14.75
C GLU A 306 -2.25 4.35 -15.92
N TYR A 307 -1.42 3.36 -16.26
CA TYR A 307 -1.69 2.37 -17.28
C TYR A 307 -0.92 1.07 -17.03
N ARG A 308 -1.25 0.01 -17.78
CA ARG A 308 -0.47 -1.22 -17.83
C ARG A 308 0.58 -1.13 -18.94
N PRO A 309 1.87 -1.40 -18.66
CA PRO A 309 2.90 -1.53 -19.69
C PRO A 309 2.49 -2.54 -20.78
N GLY A 310 2.68 -2.16 -22.04
CA GLY A 310 2.20 -2.90 -23.21
C GLY A 310 0.74 -2.61 -23.58
N LEU A 311 0.00 -1.85 -22.76
CA LEU A 311 -1.37 -1.38 -23.01
C LEU A 311 -1.47 0.13 -22.79
N GLU A 312 -0.49 0.86 -23.32
CA GLU A 312 -0.46 2.31 -23.33
C GLU A 312 -1.73 2.88 -24.00
N PRO A 313 -2.25 4.05 -23.56
CA PRO A 313 -3.48 4.62 -24.11
C PRO A 313 -3.48 4.85 -25.64
N ASP A 314 -2.32 5.08 -26.23
CA ASP A 314 -2.13 5.30 -27.67
C ASP A 314 -2.29 4.02 -28.52
N LYS A 315 -2.25 2.83 -27.89
CA LYS A 315 -2.56 1.56 -28.55
C LYS A 315 -4.06 1.40 -28.84
N CYS A 316 -4.92 2.23 -28.25
CA CYS A 316 -6.34 2.18 -28.56
C CYS A 316 -6.62 2.71 -29.97
N CYS A 317 -7.08 1.84 -30.88
CA CYS A 317 -7.44 2.24 -32.24
C CYS A 317 -8.67 3.15 -32.29
N CYS A 318 -9.50 3.17 -31.24
CA CYS A 318 -10.65 4.07 -31.15
C CYS A 318 -10.24 5.54 -30.97
N SER A 319 -9.08 5.81 -30.34
CA SER A 319 -8.60 7.18 -30.12
C SER A 319 -8.28 7.93 -31.41
N LYS A 320 -8.00 7.21 -32.52
CA LYS A 320 -7.70 7.80 -33.84
C LYS A 320 -8.96 8.26 -34.61
N VAL A 321 -10.16 7.97 -34.11
CA VAL A 321 -11.44 8.33 -34.76
C VAL A 321 -12.05 9.61 -34.16
N TYR A 322 -11.59 10.04 -32.98
CA TYR A 322 -12.14 11.18 -32.22
C TYR A 322 -11.26 12.44 -32.28
N GLU A 323 -10.62 12.74 -33.40
CA GLU A 323 -9.94 14.05 -33.57
C GLU A 323 -10.93 15.22 -33.71
N ASN A 324 -12.24 14.96 -33.86
CA ASN A 324 -13.25 16.00 -34.15
C ASN A 324 -14.35 16.18 -33.09
N GLU A 325 -14.29 15.57 -31.90
CA GLU A 325 -15.29 15.82 -30.86
C GLU A 325 -14.65 16.03 -29.47
N ILE A 326 -14.81 17.26 -28.97
CA ILE A 326 -14.82 17.76 -27.58
C ILE A 326 -14.10 16.87 -26.53
N GLU A 327 -13.06 17.41 -25.90
CA GLU A 327 -12.31 16.84 -24.76
C GLU A 327 -13.16 16.26 -23.60
N GLU A 328 -14.45 16.59 -23.55
CA GLU A 328 -15.40 16.18 -22.51
C GLU A 328 -15.81 14.69 -22.57
N ASN A 329 -15.56 13.97 -23.67
CA ASN A 329 -15.98 12.57 -23.86
C ASN A 329 -14.88 11.51 -23.68
N ARG A 330 -13.67 11.88 -23.26
CA ARG A 330 -12.64 10.87 -22.89
C ARG A 330 -13.19 10.03 -21.73
N PRO A 331 -13.17 8.68 -21.81
CA PRO A 331 -13.64 7.86 -20.69
C PRO A 331 -12.89 8.29 -19.42
N ALA A 332 -13.65 8.59 -18.37
CA ALA A 332 -13.13 9.17 -17.12
C ALA A 332 -12.06 8.30 -16.43
N PHE A 333 -11.84 7.07 -16.90
CA PHE A 333 -10.92 6.09 -16.34
C PHE A 333 -10.25 5.25 -17.44
N TYR A 334 -8.99 4.89 -17.21
CA TYR A 334 -8.22 3.96 -18.02
C TYR A 334 -8.87 2.55 -18.04
N ASP A 335 -9.22 2.06 -19.24
CA ASP A 335 -9.80 0.73 -19.48
C ASP A 335 -8.83 -0.16 -20.27
N TRP A 336 -7.95 -0.85 -19.54
CA TRP A 336 -6.98 -1.77 -20.12
C TRP A 336 -7.62 -2.92 -20.91
N MET A 337 -8.82 -3.36 -20.54
CA MET A 337 -9.49 -4.49 -21.19
C MET A 337 -9.96 -4.07 -22.58
N HIS A 338 -10.51 -2.85 -22.69
CA HIS A 338 -10.87 -2.27 -23.97
C HIS A 338 -9.62 -2.10 -24.86
N ILE A 339 -8.55 -1.50 -24.34
CA ILE A 339 -7.31 -1.28 -25.12
C ILE A 339 -6.74 -2.61 -25.62
N TYR A 340 -6.65 -3.60 -24.73
CA TYR A 340 -6.21 -4.96 -25.09
C TYR A 340 -7.07 -5.54 -26.22
N ALA A 341 -8.40 -5.55 -26.07
CA ALA A 341 -9.29 -6.14 -27.08
C ALA A 341 -9.36 -5.33 -28.38
N CYS A 342 -9.20 -4.01 -28.31
CA CYS A 342 -9.18 -3.12 -29.47
C CYS A 342 -7.90 -3.32 -30.29
N TYR A 343 -6.74 -3.22 -29.64
CA TYR A 343 -5.45 -3.39 -30.28
C TYR A 343 -5.26 -4.81 -30.81
N LYS A 344 -5.65 -5.83 -30.03
CA LYS A 344 -5.62 -7.23 -30.46
C LYS A 344 -6.39 -7.43 -31.77
N ARG A 345 -7.67 -6.99 -31.83
CA ARG A 345 -8.49 -7.10 -33.05
C ARG A 345 -7.87 -6.37 -34.25
N SER A 346 -7.30 -5.18 -34.03
CA SER A 346 -6.66 -4.42 -35.10
C SER A 346 -5.38 -5.07 -35.63
N CYS A 347 -4.64 -5.79 -34.79
CA CYS A 347 -3.43 -6.49 -35.19
C CYS A 347 -3.73 -7.87 -35.79
N GLU A 348 -4.77 -8.57 -35.30
CA GLU A 348 -5.21 -9.85 -35.86
C GLU A 348 -5.62 -9.73 -37.34
N SER A 349 -6.18 -8.59 -37.76
CA SER A 349 -6.51 -8.36 -39.17
C SER A 349 -5.29 -8.30 -40.10
N VAL A 350 -4.10 -8.01 -39.55
CA VAL A 350 -2.84 -7.88 -40.31
C VAL A 350 -1.97 -9.12 -40.15
N TYR A 351 -1.87 -9.65 -38.93
CA TYR A 351 -0.90 -10.69 -38.54
C TYR A 351 -1.55 -12.06 -38.27
N GLY A 352 -2.88 -12.16 -38.37
CA GLY A 352 -3.67 -13.39 -38.15
C GLY A 352 -3.86 -13.73 -36.66
N SER A 353 -2.77 -13.81 -35.89
CA SER A 353 -2.79 -14.08 -34.45
C SER A 353 -1.88 -13.12 -33.71
N VAL A 354 -2.33 -12.62 -32.57
CA VAL A 354 -1.54 -11.72 -31.72
C VAL A 354 -1.94 -11.89 -30.26
N GLU A 355 -0.96 -11.87 -29.38
CA GLU A 355 -1.20 -12.00 -27.94
C GLU A 355 -0.26 -11.10 -27.14
N LEU A 356 -0.76 -10.51 -26.06
CA LEU A 356 0.07 -9.79 -25.10
C LEU A 356 0.61 -10.79 -24.08
N CYS A 357 1.91 -10.91 -23.94
CA CYS A 357 2.51 -11.63 -22.83
C CYS A 357 2.43 -10.79 -21.56
N PHE A 358 1.61 -11.17 -20.59
CA PHE A 358 1.48 -10.47 -19.31
C PHE A 358 2.68 -10.68 -18.37
N LEU A 359 3.60 -11.60 -18.71
CA LEU A 359 4.89 -11.76 -18.01
C LEU A 359 5.94 -10.76 -18.52
N CYS A 360 6.00 -10.55 -19.84
CA CYS A 360 6.99 -9.66 -20.49
C CYS A 360 6.50 -8.23 -20.68
N ASN A 361 5.18 -8.00 -20.69
CA ASN A 361 4.54 -6.77 -21.16
C ASN A 361 4.75 -6.48 -22.65
N GLU A 362 4.88 -7.53 -23.46
CA GLU A 362 5.18 -7.44 -24.90
C GLU A 362 4.15 -8.16 -25.77
N TRP A 363 3.81 -7.55 -26.90
CA TRP A 363 2.93 -8.16 -27.90
C TRP A 363 3.73 -9.10 -28.80
N VAL A 364 3.23 -10.33 -28.96
CA VAL A 364 3.80 -11.38 -29.80
C VAL A 364 2.86 -11.66 -30.97
N PHE A 365 3.41 -11.65 -32.19
CA PHE A 365 2.65 -11.76 -33.43
C PHE A 365 2.87 -13.13 -34.09
N GLY A 366 1.78 -13.82 -34.39
CA GLY A 366 1.74 -15.14 -35.01
C GLY A 366 1.75 -16.29 -34.00
N GLU A 367 1.03 -17.37 -34.33
CA GLU A 367 0.87 -18.54 -33.44
C GLU A 367 2.20 -19.27 -33.17
N ILE A 368 3.05 -19.42 -34.19
CA ILE A 368 4.36 -20.06 -34.06
C ILE A 368 5.27 -19.23 -33.13
N SER A 369 5.25 -17.91 -33.28
CA SER A 369 6.00 -16.99 -32.42
C SER A 369 5.50 -17.07 -30.97
N TRP A 370 4.18 -17.11 -30.78
CA TRP A 370 3.57 -17.26 -29.46
C TRP A 370 3.93 -18.59 -28.79
N GLU A 371 3.84 -19.70 -29.52
CA GLU A 371 4.22 -21.02 -29.03
C GLU A 371 5.70 -21.08 -28.63
N LYS A 372 6.58 -20.50 -29.46
CA LYS A 372 8.02 -20.40 -29.15
C LYS A 372 8.27 -19.50 -27.95
N HIS A 373 7.56 -18.38 -27.83
CA HIS A 373 7.67 -17.46 -26.70
C HIS A 373 7.23 -18.15 -25.39
N CYS A 374 6.11 -18.87 -25.40
CA CYS A 374 5.67 -19.67 -24.26
C CYS A 374 6.69 -20.75 -23.88
N HIS A 375 7.29 -21.44 -24.85
CA HIS A 375 8.36 -22.42 -24.57
C HIS A 375 9.55 -21.81 -23.82
N GLN A 376 9.94 -20.57 -24.14
CA GLN A 376 11.04 -19.88 -23.44
C GLN A 376 10.73 -19.64 -21.96
N HIS A 377 9.48 -19.29 -21.64
CA HIS A 377 9.03 -19.17 -20.25
C HIS A 377 9.00 -20.52 -19.53
N LEU A 378 8.50 -21.58 -20.18
CA LEU A 378 8.45 -22.92 -19.58
C LEU A 378 9.85 -23.53 -19.38
N ALA A 379 10.83 -23.17 -20.20
CA ALA A 379 12.22 -23.56 -20.00
C ALA A 379 12.83 -22.94 -18.73
N ARG A 380 12.20 -21.90 -18.19
CA ARG A 380 12.54 -21.23 -16.94
C ARG A 380 11.33 -21.18 -16.01
N ILE A 381 10.64 -22.31 -15.85
CA ILE A 381 9.40 -22.40 -15.07
C ILE A 381 9.56 -21.91 -13.63
N GLN A 382 10.77 -22.03 -13.07
CA GLN A 382 11.13 -21.52 -11.74
C GLN A 382 11.12 -19.98 -11.63
N ASP A 383 11.22 -19.28 -12.76
CA ASP A 383 11.15 -17.81 -12.82
C ASP A 383 9.68 -17.33 -12.87
N LEU A 384 8.71 -18.23 -13.04
CA LEU A 384 7.30 -17.88 -13.04
C LEU A 384 6.80 -17.46 -11.65
N PRO A 385 5.79 -16.58 -11.57
CA PRO A 385 5.23 -16.17 -10.29
C PRO A 385 4.71 -17.37 -9.50
N THR A 386 5.15 -17.49 -8.23
CA THR A 386 4.64 -18.49 -7.27
C THR A 386 3.11 -18.41 -7.08
N PHE A 387 2.53 -17.25 -7.35
CA PHE A 387 1.10 -17.03 -7.25
C PHE A 387 0.46 -17.05 -8.63
N CYS A 388 -0.25 -18.14 -8.91
CA CYS A 388 -0.89 -18.42 -10.19
C CYS A 388 -2.24 -17.71 -10.39
N ASP A 389 -2.73 -16.95 -9.42
CA ASP A 389 -4.03 -16.27 -9.48
C ASP A 389 -3.96 -14.95 -10.27
N PRO A 390 -5.02 -14.59 -11.03
CA PRO A 390 -5.11 -13.24 -11.59
C PRO A 390 -5.15 -12.19 -10.49
N LEU A 391 -4.31 -11.16 -10.62
CA LEU A 391 -4.20 -10.04 -9.67
C LEU A 391 -4.63 -8.75 -10.35
N ILE A 392 -5.71 -8.14 -9.85
CA ILE A 392 -6.13 -6.78 -10.23
C ILE A 392 -5.60 -5.81 -9.16
N TYR A 393 -4.93 -4.74 -9.60
CA TYR A 393 -4.46 -3.65 -8.74
C TYR A 393 -4.78 -2.31 -9.41
N GLY A 394 -5.34 -1.34 -8.68
CA GLY A 394 -5.70 -0.04 -9.27
C GLY A 394 -6.68 -0.12 -10.46
N ARG A 395 -7.57 -1.15 -10.49
CA ARG A 395 -8.46 -1.51 -11.62
C ARG A 395 -7.75 -2.06 -12.87
N VAL A 396 -6.45 -2.26 -12.79
CA VAL A 396 -5.61 -2.78 -13.87
C VAL A 396 -5.23 -4.24 -13.58
N LEU A 397 -5.26 -5.11 -14.59
CA LEU A 397 -4.73 -6.46 -14.44
C LEU A 397 -3.22 -6.40 -14.34
N ALA A 398 -2.66 -6.70 -13.17
CA ALA A 398 -1.23 -6.72 -12.91
C ALA A 398 -0.57 -8.04 -13.32
N THR A 399 -1.23 -9.15 -13.04
CA THR A 399 -0.74 -10.49 -13.39
C THR A 399 -1.91 -11.30 -13.92
N ALA A 400 -1.77 -11.92 -15.09
CA ALA A 400 -2.72 -12.90 -15.56
C ALA A 400 -2.70 -14.15 -14.67
N GLY A 401 -3.81 -14.87 -14.61
CA GLY A 401 -3.83 -16.18 -13.95
C GLY A 401 -3.27 -17.26 -14.85
N TYR A 402 -2.64 -18.26 -14.25
CA TYR A 402 -2.13 -19.45 -14.90
C TYR A 402 -2.68 -20.68 -14.18
N CYS A 403 -2.97 -21.75 -14.89
CA CYS A 403 -3.50 -22.95 -14.25
C CYS A 403 -2.33 -23.84 -13.81
N PRO A 404 -2.13 -24.13 -12.50
CA PRO A 404 -1.02 -24.97 -12.03
C PRO A 404 -1.03 -26.37 -12.68
N PHE A 405 -2.21 -26.95 -12.87
CA PHE A 405 -2.38 -28.25 -13.54
C PHE A 405 -1.94 -28.21 -15.01
N CYS A 406 -2.29 -27.16 -15.75
CA CYS A 406 -1.87 -27.04 -17.15
C CYS A 406 -0.40 -26.66 -17.26
N LEU A 407 0.13 -25.83 -16.35
CA LEU A 407 1.55 -25.44 -16.36
C LEU A 407 2.47 -26.66 -16.28
N THR A 408 2.09 -27.68 -15.49
CA THR A 408 2.90 -28.88 -15.25
C THR A 408 2.61 -30.04 -16.20
N ASP A 409 1.56 -29.97 -17.02
CA ASP A 409 1.22 -31.03 -17.98
C ASP A 409 2.07 -30.91 -19.26
N GLU A 410 3.17 -31.65 -19.31
CA GLU A 410 4.11 -31.69 -20.45
C GLU A 410 3.51 -32.23 -21.75
N ARG A 411 2.32 -32.83 -21.71
CA ARG A 411 1.63 -33.37 -22.90
C ARG A 411 0.93 -32.27 -23.71
N LEU A 412 0.73 -31.10 -23.10
CA LEU A 412 0.07 -29.97 -23.72
C LEU A 412 1.08 -29.06 -24.44
N PRO A 413 0.69 -28.41 -25.56
CA PRO A 413 1.50 -27.35 -26.19
C PRO A 413 1.81 -26.22 -25.19
N ALA A 414 2.93 -25.53 -25.37
CA ALA A 414 3.38 -24.48 -24.46
C ALA A 414 2.37 -23.34 -24.32
N SER A 415 1.74 -22.92 -25.42
CA SER A 415 0.67 -21.91 -25.41
C SER A 415 -0.57 -22.32 -24.62
N VAL A 416 -0.84 -23.62 -24.51
CA VAL A 416 -1.95 -24.16 -23.70
C VAL A 416 -1.54 -24.25 -22.23
N ARG A 417 -0.32 -24.71 -21.95
CA ARG A 417 0.26 -24.76 -20.59
C ARG A 417 0.31 -23.36 -19.96
N LEU A 418 0.73 -22.36 -20.73
CA LEU A 418 0.80 -20.94 -20.33
C LEU A 418 -0.45 -20.13 -20.68
N LYS A 419 -1.61 -20.77 -20.76
CA LYS A 419 -2.86 -20.05 -21.02
C LYS A 419 -3.09 -18.95 -19.99
N GLN A 420 -3.17 -17.72 -20.47
CA GLN A 420 -3.36 -16.52 -19.66
C GLN A 420 -4.84 -16.29 -19.36
N PHE A 421 -5.21 -16.30 -18.08
CA PHE A 421 -6.56 -15.99 -17.65
C PHE A 421 -6.66 -14.55 -17.17
N LEU A 422 -7.34 -13.72 -17.95
CA LEU A 422 -7.51 -12.29 -17.65
C LEU A 422 -8.63 -12.01 -16.63
N ASN A 423 -9.40 -13.04 -16.27
CA ASN A 423 -10.56 -12.94 -15.38
C ASN A 423 -10.50 -14.04 -14.32
N ARG A 424 -10.63 -13.65 -13.05
CA ARG A 424 -10.61 -14.56 -11.90
C ARG A 424 -11.71 -15.62 -11.94
N GLY A 425 -12.91 -15.27 -12.36
CA GLY A 425 -14.01 -16.23 -12.49
C GLY A 425 -13.69 -17.33 -13.51
N LYS A 426 -13.24 -16.95 -14.72
CA LYS A 426 -12.82 -17.92 -15.75
C LYS A 426 -11.66 -18.81 -15.29
N TRP A 427 -10.69 -18.23 -14.59
CA TRP A 427 -9.57 -18.97 -14.00
C TRP A 427 -10.04 -20.00 -12.96
N LEU A 428 -10.90 -19.58 -12.01
CA LEU A 428 -11.48 -20.47 -11.00
C LEU A 428 -12.32 -21.58 -11.63
N THR A 429 -13.19 -21.26 -12.59
CA THR A 429 -13.99 -22.27 -13.30
C THR A 429 -13.10 -23.30 -14.00
N HIS A 430 -11.99 -22.87 -14.60
CA HIS A 430 -11.05 -23.78 -15.24
C HIS A 430 -10.34 -24.69 -14.22
N ILE A 431 -9.85 -24.13 -13.11
CA ILE A 431 -9.22 -24.91 -12.03
C ILE A 431 -10.21 -25.91 -11.42
N HIS A 432 -11.46 -25.52 -11.17
CA HIS A 432 -12.47 -26.43 -10.64
C HIS A 432 -12.68 -27.65 -11.52
N LYS A 433 -12.58 -27.54 -12.85
CA LYS A 433 -12.67 -28.70 -13.74
C LYS A 433 -11.57 -29.74 -13.47
N HIS A 434 -10.34 -29.28 -13.22
CA HIS A 434 -9.24 -30.16 -12.80
C HIS A 434 -9.53 -30.78 -11.44
N ILE A 435 -9.91 -29.96 -10.45
CA ILE A 435 -10.20 -30.44 -9.08
C ILE A 435 -11.32 -31.49 -9.08
N SER A 436 -12.42 -31.26 -9.81
CA SER A 436 -13.53 -32.22 -9.91
C SER A 436 -13.16 -33.53 -10.60
N SER A 437 -12.03 -33.56 -11.32
CA SER A 437 -11.51 -34.78 -11.96
C SER A 437 -10.48 -35.54 -11.12
N LEU A 438 -10.09 -35.00 -9.95
CA LEU A 438 -9.15 -35.66 -9.06
C LEU A 438 -9.81 -36.84 -8.33
N ASP A 439 -9.12 -37.98 -8.28
CA ASP A 439 -9.54 -39.12 -7.45
C ASP A 439 -9.17 -38.85 -5.98
N VAL A 440 -10.16 -38.90 -5.10
CA VAL A 440 -10.07 -38.53 -3.68
C VAL A 440 -9.30 -39.58 -2.85
N LYS A 441 -8.92 -40.71 -3.45
CA LYS A 441 -8.33 -41.85 -2.76
C LYS A 441 -6.84 -41.73 -2.48
N GLU A 442 -6.13 -40.80 -3.11
CA GLU A 442 -4.69 -40.57 -2.85
C GLU A 442 -4.42 -39.19 -2.23
N PRO A 443 -3.36 -39.05 -1.41
CA PRO A 443 -2.94 -37.75 -0.91
C PRO A 443 -2.57 -36.84 -2.08
N LEU A 444 -3.40 -35.83 -2.31
CA LEU A 444 -3.23 -34.87 -3.38
C LEU A 444 -1.93 -34.07 -3.18
N LYS A 445 -1.01 -34.17 -4.13
CA LYS A 445 0.15 -33.28 -4.22
C LYS A 445 -0.29 -31.95 -4.84
N CYS A 446 0.28 -30.85 -4.33
CA CYS A 446 0.09 -29.54 -4.96
C CYS A 446 0.59 -29.60 -6.40
N ALA A 447 -0.25 -29.21 -7.36
CA ALA A 447 0.11 -29.20 -8.78
C ALA A 447 0.96 -27.98 -9.18
N HIS A 448 1.40 -27.17 -8.21
CA HIS A 448 2.31 -26.07 -8.46
C HIS A 448 3.71 -26.62 -8.77
N PRO A 449 4.39 -26.13 -9.83
CA PRO A 449 5.75 -26.54 -10.18
C PRO A 449 6.77 -26.24 -9.09
#